data_AF-A0A918KTV0-F1
#
_entry.id   AF-A0A918KTV0-F1
#
_cell.length_a   1.000
_cell.length_b   1.000
_cell.length_c   1.000
_cell.angle_alpha   90.00
_cell.angle_beta   90.00
_cell.angle_gamma   90.00
#
_symmetry.space_group_name_H-M   'P 1'
#
loop_
_entity.id
_entity.type
_entity.pdbx_description
1 polymer ?
#
loop_
_entity_poly.entity_id
_entity_poly.type
_entity_poly.pdbx_seq_one_letter_code
_entity_poly.pdbx_strand_id
1 'polypeptide(L)'
;MADTPARKPPQESEQEPPVRPSGTGEKLPAPRRRPPSERSRPSPPPSAASGTGVTTGALARRLGVSPTTLRSWDRRYGVGPAVRDGGRHRRWAPQDVAVLEEMCRLTSVGVPPAEAARAARERARTPAADTPPAPRAGRPAPAPAGHPVLAPLPHRAGDEPLDARREIRGLSRAAVRLDAAVVQDRLLSLVARYGVSTAWEEVMVPTLHAVGRRWETSGDRYVEVEHLLSWHVSTVLRRATPAVPPGAPATDAAPLVLACVPGEQHTLPLEALNAALAERGTATRMFGADVPAEALTSAVRRLGPAAVVLWSQARSTASHPLAQYVAASEWGVRGARRNPVVVLGGPGWAGQRAGQMLRPAGLGEALRALTAVCGGEDPSRT
;
A
#
# COMPACT_ATOMS: atom_id res chain seq x y z
N MET A 1 -53.84 -40.48 27.70
CA MET A 1 -52.40 -40.58 27.38
C MET A 1 -52.04 -39.38 26.52
N ALA A 2 -51.18 -38.43 26.88
CA ALA A 2 -50.89 -37.74 28.14
C ALA A 2 -50.46 -36.33 27.70
N ASP A 3 -50.84 -35.32 28.47
CA ASP A 3 -50.95 -33.90 28.13
C ASP A 3 -50.03 -33.09 29.08
N THR A 4 -49.15 -32.20 28.55
CA THR A 4 -48.68 -30.85 29.05
C THR A 4 -48.20 -30.69 30.55
N PRO A 5 -47.55 -29.60 31.09
CA PRO A 5 -46.85 -28.39 30.59
C PRO A 5 -45.44 -28.08 31.21
N ALA A 6 -44.92 -26.89 30.83
CA ALA A 6 -43.76 -26.11 31.30
C ALA A 6 -43.65 -25.71 32.79
N ARG A 7 -42.42 -25.38 33.26
CA ARG A 7 -42.14 -24.37 34.32
C ARG A 7 -40.67 -23.88 34.34
N LYS A 8 -40.49 -22.59 34.60
CA LYS A 8 -39.22 -21.85 34.87
C LYS A 8 -39.06 -21.63 36.42
N PRO A 9 -38.00 -20.97 36.95
CA PRO A 9 -37.03 -21.46 37.95
C PRO A 9 -37.18 -20.84 39.37
N PRO A 10 -36.26 -21.11 40.31
CA PRO A 10 -35.75 -20.05 41.23
C PRO A 10 -34.22 -20.11 41.42
N GLN A 11 -33.50 -18.98 41.34
CA GLN A 11 -32.97 -18.13 42.43
C GLN A 11 -31.86 -18.77 43.29
N GLU A 12 -30.62 -18.31 43.09
CA GLU A 12 -29.53 -18.41 44.06
C GLU A 12 -29.14 -17.01 44.55
N SER A 13 -28.95 -16.96 45.85
CA SER A 13 -28.84 -15.82 46.76
C SER A 13 -27.40 -15.30 46.92
N GLU A 14 -27.33 -14.00 47.20
CA GLU A 14 -26.18 -13.24 47.72
C GLU A 14 -25.46 -13.90 48.91
N GLN A 15 -24.12 -13.76 48.96
CA GLN A 15 -23.38 -13.44 50.20
C GLN A 15 -21.89 -13.07 49.93
N GLU A 16 -21.60 -11.77 50.03
CA GLU A 16 -20.35 -11.17 50.57
C GLU A 16 -20.27 -11.46 52.10
N PRO A 17 -19.23 -11.13 52.93
CA PRO A 17 -18.02 -10.26 52.80
C PRO A 17 -16.78 -10.90 53.55
N PRO A 18 -15.81 -10.24 54.27
CA PRO A 18 -15.47 -8.81 54.46
C PRO A 18 -13.96 -8.42 54.44
N VAL A 19 -13.72 -7.13 54.64
CA VAL A 19 -12.43 -6.40 54.64
C VAL A 19 -12.16 -5.74 56.02
N ARG A 20 -10.89 -5.82 56.49
CA ARG A 20 -10.09 -4.92 57.41
C ARG A 20 -10.37 -4.95 58.94
N PRO A 21 -9.39 -4.59 59.84
CA PRO A 21 -8.62 -3.32 59.83
C PRO A 21 -7.13 -3.33 60.32
N SER A 22 -6.62 -2.11 60.56
CA SER A 22 -5.24 -1.58 60.48
C SER A 22 -4.54 -1.27 61.83
N GLY A 23 -3.22 -0.97 61.77
CA GLY A 23 -2.40 -0.18 62.75
C GLY A 23 -1.19 -0.96 63.29
N THR A 24 0.04 -0.47 63.56
CA THR A 24 0.79 0.82 63.65
C THR A 24 2.27 0.36 63.90
N GLY A 25 3.35 0.78 63.22
CA GLY A 25 4.09 2.04 63.28
C GLY A 25 5.35 1.97 64.20
N GLU A 26 6.59 1.86 63.65
CA GLU A 26 7.83 2.46 64.22
C GLU A 26 9.07 2.36 63.27
N LYS A 27 10.09 3.20 63.50
CA LYS A 27 11.00 3.84 62.52
C LYS A 27 12.46 3.85 63.02
N LEU A 28 13.50 3.49 62.24
CA LEU A 28 14.88 4.07 62.20
C LEU A 28 15.83 3.33 61.19
N PRO A 29 17.05 3.81 60.81
CA PRO A 29 17.42 4.06 59.42
C PRO A 29 18.75 3.38 58.93
N ALA A 30 19.10 3.64 57.66
CA ALA A 30 20.14 3.04 56.83
C ALA A 30 21.62 3.25 57.25
N PRO A 31 22.56 2.46 56.67
CA PRO A 31 23.91 2.95 56.38
C PRO A 31 24.34 2.84 54.90
N ARG A 32 24.64 4.03 54.35
CA ARG A 32 25.76 4.47 53.47
C ARG A 32 26.47 3.49 52.50
N ARG A 33 26.53 3.93 51.24
CA ARG A 33 27.43 3.47 50.15
C ARG A 33 28.92 3.68 50.49
N ARG A 34 29.79 2.75 50.03
CA ARG A 34 31.24 2.95 49.78
C ARG A 34 31.60 2.65 48.31
N PRO A 35 32.67 3.28 47.75
CA PRO A 35 33.02 3.31 46.32
C PRO A 35 33.95 2.13 45.88
N PRO A 36 34.30 1.99 44.58
CA PRO A 36 34.63 0.71 43.96
C PRO A 36 36.10 0.30 44.11
N SER A 37 36.35 -1.00 44.24
CA SER A 37 37.66 -1.61 44.02
C SER A 37 37.73 -2.22 42.63
N GLU A 38 38.65 -1.72 41.81
CA GLU A 38 39.07 -2.32 40.56
C GLU A 38 39.65 -3.71 40.80
N ARG A 39 39.14 -4.72 40.08
CA ARG A 39 39.92 -5.78 39.41
C ARG A 39 38.99 -6.73 38.68
N SER A 40 38.87 -6.53 37.37
CA SER A 40 38.99 -7.55 36.31
C SER A 40 38.51 -6.90 35.02
N ARG A 41 39.46 -6.53 34.15
CA ARG A 41 39.15 -6.05 32.79
C ARG A 41 38.46 -7.18 32.03
N PRO A 42 37.22 -7.05 31.56
CA PRO A 42 36.72 -7.97 30.55
C PRO A 42 37.51 -7.73 29.26
N SER A 43 37.98 -8.81 28.66
CA SER A 43 38.57 -8.85 27.31
C SER A 43 37.70 -8.04 26.33
N PRO A 44 38.32 -7.34 25.35
CA PRO A 44 37.54 -6.59 24.38
C PRO A 44 36.57 -7.56 23.66
N PRO A 45 35.28 -7.20 23.51
CA PRO A 45 34.42 -7.97 22.62
C PRO A 45 35.03 -7.90 21.21
N PRO A 46 34.96 -8.99 20.42
CA PRO A 46 35.38 -8.93 19.02
C PRO A 46 34.64 -7.79 18.32
N SER A 47 35.40 -6.79 17.87
CA SER A 47 34.94 -5.75 16.96
C SER A 47 34.93 -6.31 15.54
N ALA A 48 33.74 -6.44 14.95
CA ALA A 48 33.39 -5.85 13.65
C ALA A 48 32.18 -6.56 12.99
N ALA A 49 31.12 -5.78 12.82
CA ALA A 49 30.13 -5.84 11.73
C ALA A 49 29.26 -7.10 11.54
N SER A 50 28.45 -7.46 12.53
CA SER A 50 27.16 -8.11 12.26
C SER A 50 26.11 -7.03 12.00
N GLY A 51 25.90 -6.72 10.72
CA GLY A 51 24.91 -5.73 10.27
C GLY A 51 23.55 -6.01 10.89
N THR A 52 23.01 -5.03 11.62
CA THR A 52 21.69 -5.08 12.22
C THR A 52 20.66 -5.34 11.12
N GLY A 53 20.18 -6.58 11.03
CA GLY A 53 19.29 -6.99 9.95
C GLY A 53 18.03 -6.12 9.89
N VAL A 54 17.62 -5.75 8.67
CA VAL A 54 16.49 -4.87 8.39
C VAL A 54 15.19 -5.61 8.73
N THR A 55 14.21 -4.93 9.32
CA THR A 55 12.91 -5.56 9.61
C THR A 55 12.11 -5.76 8.32
N THR A 56 11.26 -6.79 8.28
CA THR A 56 10.43 -7.08 7.08
C THR A 56 9.58 -5.88 6.66
N GLY A 57 9.03 -5.11 7.61
CA GLY A 57 8.26 -3.90 7.31
C GLY A 57 9.11 -2.76 6.74
N ALA A 58 10.33 -2.56 7.26
CA ALA A 58 11.24 -1.56 6.70
C ALA A 58 11.71 -1.94 5.28
N LEU A 59 11.98 -3.23 5.05
CA LEU A 59 12.39 -3.73 3.75
C LEU A 59 11.26 -3.67 2.71
N ALA A 60 10.04 -4.03 3.09
CA ALA A 60 8.84 -3.90 2.27
C ALA A 60 8.65 -2.45 1.76
N ARG A 61 8.76 -1.47 2.67
CA ARG A 61 8.67 -0.05 2.31
C ARG A 61 9.79 0.40 1.37
N ARG A 62 11.03 -0.04 1.59
CA ARG A 62 12.18 0.29 0.73
C ARG A 62 12.00 -0.26 -0.69
N LEU A 63 11.43 -1.46 -0.82
CA LEU A 63 11.26 -2.15 -2.09
C LEU A 63 9.94 -1.84 -2.80
N GLY A 64 9.02 -1.11 -2.16
CA GLY A 64 7.70 -0.82 -2.71
C GLY A 64 6.82 -2.07 -2.86
N VAL A 65 7.06 -3.12 -2.08
CA VAL A 65 6.28 -4.38 -2.09
C VAL A 65 5.68 -4.63 -0.71
N SER A 66 4.59 -5.40 -0.64
CA SER A 66 3.96 -5.67 0.65
C SER A 66 4.77 -6.64 1.53
N PRO A 67 4.68 -6.55 2.86
CA PRO A 67 5.30 -7.53 3.76
C PRO A 67 4.81 -8.97 3.52
N THR A 68 3.59 -9.15 3.03
CA THR A 68 3.04 -10.45 2.61
C THR A 68 3.76 -10.99 1.37
N THR A 69 4.11 -10.13 0.42
CA THR A 69 4.88 -10.51 -0.79
C THR A 69 6.26 -11.00 -0.41
N LEU A 70 6.96 -10.30 0.49
CA LEU A 70 8.26 -10.74 1.01
C LEU A 70 8.18 -12.10 1.72
N ARG A 71 7.12 -12.33 2.51
CA ARG A 71 6.89 -13.64 3.17
C ARG A 71 6.58 -14.74 2.16
N SER A 72 5.87 -14.41 1.09
CA SER A 72 5.56 -15.35 0.01
C SER A 72 6.82 -15.73 -0.77
N TRP A 73 7.71 -14.76 -1.05
CA TRP A 73 8.98 -14.99 -1.76
C TRP A 73 9.99 -15.78 -0.93
N ASP A 74 10.08 -15.52 0.38
CA ASP A 74 10.83 -16.36 1.32
C ASP A 74 10.33 -17.81 1.26
N ARG A 75 9.02 -18.03 1.39
CA ARG A 75 8.42 -19.37 1.41
C ARG A 75 8.50 -20.10 0.07
N ARG A 76 8.27 -19.42 -1.06
CA ARG A 76 8.13 -20.03 -2.40
C ARG A 76 9.44 -20.11 -3.17
N TYR A 77 10.31 -19.11 -3.01
CA TYR A 77 11.54 -19.00 -3.80
C TYR A 77 12.81 -19.11 -2.96
N GLY A 78 12.66 -19.27 -1.64
CA GLY A 78 13.78 -19.36 -0.71
C GLY A 78 14.62 -18.08 -0.66
N VAL A 79 14.02 -16.93 -1.00
CA VAL A 79 14.64 -15.60 -0.94
C VAL A 79 14.31 -14.98 0.41
N GLY A 80 14.65 -15.71 1.47
CA GLY A 80 14.36 -15.37 2.86
C GLY A 80 15.62 -15.15 3.68
N PRO A 81 15.50 -14.57 4.89
CA PRO A 81 16.65 -14.26 5.71
C PRO A 81 17.44 -15.51 6.09
N ALA A 82 18.76 -15.47 5.87
CA ALA A 82 19.65 -16.61 6.13
C ALA A 82 19.73 -17.00 7.61
N VAL A 83 19.51 -16.06 8.53
CA VAL A 83 19.52 -16.28 9.98
C VAL A 83 18.13 -16.03 10.55
N ARG A 84 17.50 -17.08 11.07
CA ARG A 84 16.27 -16.98 11.86
C ARG A 84 16.65 -16.84 13.34
N ASP A 85 16.90 -15.62 13.79
CA ASP A 85 17.01 -15.38 15.23
C ASP A 85 15.67 -15.73 15.89
N GLY A 86 15.71 -16.45 17.03
CA GLY A 86 14.57 -17.06 17.72
C GLY A 86 13.52 -16.08 18.32
N GLY A 87 13.35 -14.90 17.73
CA GLY A 87 12.37 -13.88 18.11
C GLY A 87 11.22 -13.71 17.11
N ARG A 88 10.13 -13.08 17.58
CA ARG A 88 8.85 -12.89 16.85
C ARG A 88 8.95 -12.09 15.52
N HIS A 89 10.11 -11.54 15.16
CA HIS A 89 10.26 -10.67 13.99
C HIS A 89 11.45 -11.09 13.11
N ARG A 90 11.19 -11.29 11.80
CA ARG A 90 12.19 -11.64 10.78
C ARG A 90 13.13 -10.46 10.50
N ARG A 91 14.45 -10.69 10.59
CA ARG A 91 15.52 -9.74 10.27
C ARG A 91 16.25 -10.17 9.00
N TRP A 92 16.41 -9.25 8.06
CA TRP A 92 16.99 -9.47 6.74
C TRP A 92 18.44 -9.00 6.70
N ALA A 93 19.38 -9.87 6.34
CA ALA A 93 20.79 -9.49 6.21
C ALA A 93 21.01 -8.65 4.93
N PRO A 94 22.07 -7.83 4.87
CA PRO A 94 22.37 -7.02 3.68
C PRO A 94 22.42 -7.83 2.37
N GLN A 95 22.88 -9.08 2.42
CA GLN A 95 22.92 -9.99 1.29
C GLN A 95 21.52 -10.39 0.82
N ASP A 96 20.60 -10.66 1.75
CA ASP A 96 19.21 -11.00 1.42
C ASP A 96 18.48 -9.79 0.81
N VAL A 97 18.79 -8.58 1.31
CA VAL A 97 18.28 -7.32 0.76
C VAL A 97 18.74 -7.13 -0.69
N ALA A 98 20.02 -7.37 -1.00
CA ALA A 98 20.54 -7.22 -2.36
C ALA A 98 19.88 -8.20 -3.35
N VAL A 99 19.62 -9.44 -2.93
CA VAL A 99 18.88 -10.42 -3.77
C VAL A 99 17.45 -9.94 -4.03
N LEU A 100 16.79 -9.36 -3.02
CA LEU A 100 15.43 -8.83 -3.18
C LEU A 100 15.38 -7.57 -4.06
N GLU A 101 16.36 -6.68 -3.96
CA GLU A 101 16.48 -5.51 -4.84
C GLU A 101 16.68 -5.92 -6.30
N GLU A 102 17.53 -6.91 -6.55
CA GLU A 102 17.77 -7.44 -7.89
C GLU A 102 16.55 -8.20 -8.43
N MET A 103 15.86 -8.96 -7.57
CA MET A 103 14.60 -9.59 -7.93
C MET A 103 13.56 -8.53 -8.30
N CYS A 104 13.40 -7.47 -7.50
CA CYS A 104 12.52 -6.34 -7.80
C CYS A 104 12.89 -5.67 -9.14
N ARG A 105 14.18 -5.44 -9.40
CA ARG A 105 14.68 -4.87 -10.66
C ARG A 105 14.37 -5.77 -11.86
N LEU A 106 14.59 -7.08 -11.75
CA LEU A 106 14.29 -8.03 -12.81
C LEU A 106 12.78 -8.12 -13.06
N THR A 107 11.97 -8.11 -12.01
CA THR A 107 10.50 -8.08 -12.15
C THR A 107 9.98 -6.79 -12.75
N SER A 108 10.62 -5.63 -12.49
CA SER A 108 10.17 -4.35 -13.05
C SER A 108 10.42 -4.23 -14.56
N VAL A 109 11.40 -4.96 -15.08
CA VAL A 109 11.66 -5.10 -16.54
C VAL A 109 10.91 -6.27 -17.19
N GLY A 110 10.00 -6.94 -16.45
CA GLY A 110 9.09 -7.95 -16.98
C GLY A 110 9.54 -9.40 -16.83
N VAL A 111 10.62 -9.68 -16.09
CA VAL A 111 11.05 -11.06 -15.80
C VAL A 111 10.09 -11.69 -14.78
N PRO A 112 9.57 -12.91 -15.03
CA PRO A 112 8.68 -13.59 -14.09
C PRO A 112 9.34 -13.77 -12.70
N PRO A 113 8.60 -13.64 -11.59
CA PRO A 113 9.18 -13.68 -10.24
C PRO A 113 10.02 -14.93 -9.92
N ALA A 114 9.66 -16.10 -10.45
CA ALA A 114 10.44 -17.32 -10.23
C ALA A 114 11.81 -17.30 -10.94
N GLU A 115 11.87 -16.72 -12.14
CA GLU A 115 13.11 -16.54 -12.91
C GLU A 115 13.95 -15.39 -12.34
N ALA A 116 13.30 -14.29 -11.96
CA ALA A 116 13.93 -13.17 -11.28
C ALA A 116 14.56 -13.61 -9.96
N ALA A 117 13.86 -14.42 -9.16
CA ALA A 117 14.38 -14.97 -7.92
C ALA A 117 15.56 -15.93 -8.17
N ARG A 118 15.50 -16.78 -9.19
CA ARG A 118 16.59 -17.69 -9.54
C ARG A 118 17.84 -16.92 -9.97
N ALA A 119 17.69 -16.00 -10.93
CA ALA A 119 18.77 -15.17 -11.44
C ALA A 119 19.40 -14.29 -10.35
N ALA A 120 18.59 -13.69 -9.47
CA ALA A 120 19.08 -12.90 -8.36
C ALA A 120 19.89 -13.75 -7.35
N ARG A 121 19.47 -15.00 -7.09
CA ARG A 121 20.20 -15.93 -6.20
C ARG A 121 21.48 -16.47 -6.83
N GLU A 122 21.47 -16.79 -8.13
CA GLU A 122 22.65 -17.25 -8.86
C GLU A 122 23.73 -16.16 -8.92
N ARG A 123 23.31 -14.91 -9.12
CA ARG A 123 24.19 -13.74 -9.09
C ARG A 123 24.77 -13.46 -7.70
N ALA A 124 24.01 -13.72 -6.64
CA ALA A 124 24.50 -13.62 -5.26
C ALA A 124 25.40 -14.79 -4.81
N ARG A 125 25.30 -15.96 -5.47
CA ARG A 125 26.17 -17.13 -5.22
C ARG A 125 27.51 -17.06 -5.95
N THR A 126 27.61 -16.24 -6.98
CA THR A 126 28.85 -16.01 -7.72
C THR A 126 29.50 -14.74 -7.18
N PRO A 127 30.47 -14.81 -6.26
CA PRO A 127 31.26 -13.63 -5.94
C PRO A 127 31.99 -13.20 -7.21
N ALA A 128 31.85 -11.94 -7.59
CA ALA A 128 32.59 -11.37 -8.70
C ALA A 128 34.10 -11.43 -8.40
N ALA A 129 34.76 -12.48 -8.89
CA ALA A 129 36.13 -12.36 -9.35
C ALA A 129 36.06 -11.51 -10.62
N ASP A 130 36.36 -10.24 -10.44
CA ASP A 130 37.00 -9.33 -11.41
C ASP A 130 36.57 -7.90 -11.08
N THR A 131 37.52 -7.15 -10.53
CA THR A 131 37.55 -5.69 -10.61
C THR A 131 38.09 -5.34 -11.98
N PRO A 132 37.31 -4.75 -12.90
CA PRO A 132 37.88 -4.17 -14.12
C PRO A 132 38.55 -2.84 -13.77
N PRO A 133 39.74 -2.53 -14.30
CA PRO A 133 40.34 -1.21 -14.15
C PRO A 133 39.49 -0.15 -14.88
N ALA A 134 39.47 1.06 -14.32
CA ALA A 134 38.68 2.19 -14.81
C ALA A 134 38.83 2.43 -16.32
N PRO A 135 37.74 2.64 -17.08
CA PRO A 135 37.84 2.97 -18.49
C PRO A 135 38.26 4.44 -18.64
N ARG A 136 39.38 4.64 -19.34
CA ARG A 136 39.79 5.94 -19.88
C ARG A 136 38.70 6.49 -20.81
N ALA A 137 38.52 7.81 -20.78
CA ALA A 137 37.58 8.57 -21.58
C ALA A 137 37.67 8.18 -23.07
N GLY A 138 36.69 7.40 -23.52
CA GLY A 138 36.43 7.05 -24.91
C GLY A 138 35.06 7.60 -25.31
N ARG A 139 35.04 8.29 -26.45
CA ARG A 139 33.91 8.96 -27.11
C ARG A 139 32.58 8.15 -27.03
N PRO A 140 31.43 8.78 -26.81
CA PRO A 140 30.17 8.06 -26.62
C PRO A 140 29.74 7.35 -27.91
N ALA A 141 29.56 6.04 -27.84
CA ALA A 141 28.84 5.22 -28.81
C ALA A 141 27.32 5.30 -28.54
N PRO A 142 26.46 5.20 -29.58
CA PRO A 142 25.04 5.46 -29.46
C PRO A 142 24.33 4.43 -28.57
N ALA A 143 23.41 4.92 -27.74
CA ALA A 143 22.60 4.12 -26.83
C ALA A 143 21.76 3.08 -27.59
N PRO A 144 21.54 1.87 -27.04
CA PRO A 144 20.57 0.94 -27.59
C PRO A 144 19.18 1.57 -27.53
N ALA A 145 18.48 1.51 -28.66
CA ALA A 145 17.15 2.08 -28.86
C ALA A 145 16.21 1.75 -27.69
N GLY A 146 15.62 2.78 -27.12
CA GLY A 146 14.70 2.67 -25.99
C GLY A 146 13.55 1.72 -26.31
N HIS A 147 13.11 0.98 -25.30
CA HIS A 147 11.77 0.40 -25.31
C HIS A 147 10.78 1.52 -25.67
N PRO A 148 9.78 1.23 -26.54
CA PRO A 148 8.86 2.26 -26.96
C PRO A 148 8.17 2.81 -25.71
N VAL A 149 8.51 4.06 -25.38
CA VAL A 149 7.62 4.93 -24.61
C VAL A 149 6.37 4.98 -25.47
N LEU A 150 5.33 4.27 -25.06
CA LEU A 150 4.01 4.43 -25.64
C LEU A 150 3.71 5.92 -25.55
N ALA A 151 3.71 6.59 -26.71
CA ALA A 151 3.17 7.92 -26.84
C ALA A 151 1.77 7.93 -26.20
N PRO A 152 1.30 9.07 -25.63
CA PRO A 152 -0.04 9.18 -25.08
C PRO A 152 -1.01 8.52 -26.05
N LEU A 153 -1.57 7.38 -25.65
CA LEU A 153 -2.39 6.59 -26.55
C LEU A 153 -3.58 7.47 -26.90
N PRO A 154 -3.78 7.82 -28.19
CA PRO A 154 -5.00 8.50 -28.57
C PRO A 154 -6.15 7.57 -28.15
N HIS A 155 -7.07 8.10 -27.33
CA HIS A 155 -8.36 7.47 -27.06
C HIS A 155 -9.11 7.36 -28.39
N ARG A 156 -8.81 6.31 -29.17
CA ARG A 156 -9.78 5.80 -30.13
C ARG A 156 -10.73 4.98 -29.30
N ALA A 157 -11.75 5.64 -28.76
CA ALA A 157 -12.96 4.96 -28.36
C ALA A 157 -13.40 4.15 -29.59
N GLY A 158 -13.11 2.85 -29.58
CA GLY A 158 -13.69 1.98 -30.57
C GLY A 158 -15.18 1.95 -30.28
N ASP A 159 -16.02 2.32 -31.24
CA ASP A 159 -17.49 2.34 -31.12
C ASP A 159 -18.11 0.97 -30.78
N GLU A 160 -17.31 -0.09 -30.63
CA GLU A 160 -17.80 -1.39 -30.20
C GLU A 160 -18.07 -1.37 -28.68
N PRO A 161 -19.29 -1.71 -28.25
CA PRO A 161 -19.62 -1.81 -26.83
C PRO A 161 -18.72 -2.82 -26.10
N LEU A 162 -18.29 -2.49 -24.88
CA LEU A 162 -17.56 -3.41 -24.02
C LEU A 162 -18.45 -4.60 -23.65
N ASP A 163 -18.09 -5.81 -24.10
CA ASP A 163 -18.62 -7.05 -23.54
C ASP A 163 -17.89 -7.38 -22.22
N ALA A 164 -18.30 -6.68 -21.14
CA ALA A 164 -17.69 -6.81 -19.82
C ALA A 164 -17.68 -8.26 -19.33
N ARG A 165 -18.75 -9.02 -19.60
CA ARG A 165 -18.84 -10.42 -19.18
C ARG A 165 -17.79 -11.29 -19.86
N ARG A 166 -17.54 -11.09 -21.16
CA ARG A 166 -16.48 -11.79 -21.88
C ARG A 166 -15.11 -11.42 -21.34
N GLU A 167 -14.84 -10.14 -21.11
CA GLU A 167 -13.55 -9.67 -20.63
C GLU A 167 -13.26 -10.15 -19.20
N ILE A 168 -14.22 -10.06 -18.28
CA ILE A 168 -14.10 -10.60 -16.92
C ILE A 168 -13.78 -12.11 -16.96
N ARG A 169 -14.50 -12.89 -17.78
CA ARG A 169 -14.24 -14.33 -17.92
C ARG A 169 -12.86 -14.61 -18.50
N GLY A 170 -12.46 -13.86 -19.52
CA GLY A 170 -11.14 -14.01 -20.16
C GLY A 170 -10.01 -13.71 -19.20
N LEU A 171 -10.08 -12.57 -18.52
CA LEU A 171 -9.09 -12.14 -17.53
C LEU A 171 -9.03 -13.11 -16.33
N SER A 172 -10.18 -13.53 -15.80
CA SER A 172 -10.25 -14.52 -14.72
C SER A 172 -9.59 -15.85 -15.12
N ARG A 173 -9.86 -16.35 -16.33
CA ARG A 173 -9.26 -17.60 -16.83
C ARG A 173 -7.75 -17.48 -17.00
N ALA A 174 -7.26 -16.37 -17.56
CA ALA A 174 -5.84 -16.12 -17.71
C ALA A 174 -5.14 -16.04 -16.35
N ALA A 175 -5.73 -15.34 -15.38
CA ALA A 175 -5.20 -15.24 -14.03
C ALA A 175 -5.17 -16.60 -13.30
N VAL A 176 -6.23 -17.41 -13.42
CA VAL A 176 -6.26 -18.77 -12.83
C VAL A 176 -5.23 -19.70 -13.46
N ARG A 177 -4.91 -19.52 -14.75
CA ARG A 177 -3.83 -20.23 -15.43
C ARG A 177 -2.43 -19.64 -15.16
N LEU A 178 -2.35 -18.58 -14.36
CA LEU A 178 -1.13 -17.81 -14.08
C LEU A 178 -0.42 -17.31 -15.35
N ASP A 179 -1.19 -17.04 -16.40
CA ASP A 179 -0.68 -16.54 -17.67
C ASP A 179 -0.46 -15.02 -17.57
N ALA A 180 0.68 -14.64 -17.00
CA ALA A 180 1.05 -13.25 -16.75
C ALA A 180 1.06 -12.39 -18.02
N ALA A 181 1.51 -12.95 -19.14
CA ALA A 181 1.55 -12.24 -20.43
C ALA A 181 0.13 -11.95 -20.93
N VAL A 182 -0.75 -12.95 -20.95
CA VAL A 182 -2.14 -12.75 -21.39
C VAL A 182 -2.90 -11.81 -20.45
N VAL A 183 -2.66 -11.90 -19.14
CA VAL A 183 -3.25 -10.95 -18.17
C VAL A 183 -2.82 -9.53 -18.48
N GLN A 184 -1.51 -9.30 -18.67
CA GLN A 184 -0.97 -7.97 -18.96
C GLN A 184 -1.52 -7.41 -20.28
N ASP A 185 -1.47 -8.19 -21.37
CA ASP A 185 -1.90 -7.74 -22.69
C ASP A 185 -3.39 -7.38 -22.70
N ARG A 186 -4.23 -8.16 -22.00
CA ARG A 186 -5.66 -7.86 -21.84
C ARG A 186 -5.89 -6.57 -21.08
N LEU A 187 -5.22 -6.38 -19.94
CA LEU A 187 -5.39 -5.17 -19.13
C LEU A 187 -4.93 -3.92 -19.90
N LEU A 188 -3.79 -3.99 -20.61
CA LEU A 188 -3.32 -2.90 -21.47
C LEU A 188 -4.32 -2.59 -22.59
N SER A 189 -4.84 -3.63 -23.26
CA SER A 189 -5.83 -3.47 -24.33
C SER A 189 -7.14 -2.84 -23.84
N LEU A 190 -7.59 -3.22 -22.64
CA LEU A 190 -8.79 -2.65 -22.01
C LEU A 190 -8.62 -1.15 -21.74
N VAL A 191 -7.51 -0.76 -21.11
CA VAL A 191 -7.24 0.66 -20.81
C VAL A 191 -7.07 1.45 -22.10
N ALA A 192 -6.34 0.92 -23.09
CA ALA A 192 -6.13 1.60 -24.37
C ALA A 192 -7.44 1.84 -25.14
N ARG A 193 -8.39 0.90 -25.06
CA ARG A 193 -9.64 0.92 -25.85
C ARG A 193 -10.78 1.67 -25.16
N TYR A 194 -10.90 1.54 -23.84
CA TYR A 194 -12.06 2.03 -23.07
C TYR A 194 -11.68 3.08 -22.01
N GLY A 195 -10.40 3.40 -21.84
CA GLY A 195 -9.92 4.31 -20.79
C GLY A 195 -9.86 3.65 -19.41
N VAL A 196 -9.18 4.30 -18.47
CA VAL A 196 -8.98 3.76 -17.11
C VAL A 196 -10.30 3.57 -16.36
N SER A 197 -11.21 4.55 -16.41
CA SER A 197 -12.45 4.51 -15.61
C SER A 197 -13.31 3.30 -15.94
N THR A 198 -13.61 3.11 -17.23
CA THR A 198 -14.44 1.98 -17.71
C THR A 198 -13.72 0.65 -17.48
N ALA A 199 -12.43 0.56 -17.80
CA ALA A 199 -11.68 -0.68 -17.57
C ALA A 199 -11.64 -1.08 -16.08
N TRP A 200 -11.52 -0.09 -15.18
CA TRP A 200 -11.51 -0.30 -13.74
C TRP A 200 -12.87 -0.77 -13.21
N GLU A 201 -13.94 -0.02 -13.48
CA GLU A 201 -15.27 -0.24 -12.90
C GLU A 201 -15.97 -1.47 -13.50
N GLU A 202 -15.87 -1.67 -14.81
CA GLU A 202 -16.62 -2.72 -15.51
C GLU A 202 -15.87 -4.05 -15.59
N VAL A 203 -14.54 -4.06 -15.43
CA VAL A 203 -13.73 -5.29 -15.61
C VAL A 203 -12.81 -5.59 -14.44
N MET A 204 -11.90 -4.67 -14.08
CA MET A 204 -10.87 -4.97 -13.07
C MET A 204 -11.48 -5.22 -11.68
N VAL A 205 -12.36 -4.33 -11.20
CA VAL A 205 -13.03 -4.47 -9.90
C VAL A 205 -13.89 -5.74 -9.83
N PRO A 206 -14.79 -6.03 -10.80
CA PRO A 206 -15.55 -7.27 -10.80
C PRO A 206 -14.67 -8.53 -10.83
N THR A 207 -13.54 -8.49 -11.55
CA THR A 207 -12.60 -9.61 -11.61
C THR A 207 -11.89 -9.82 -10.27
N LEU A 208 -11.38 -8.74 -9.66
CA LEU A 208 -10.74 -8.78 -8.34
C LEU A 208 -11.71 -9.32 -7.27
N HIS A 209 -12.97 -8.86 -7.27
CA HIS A 209 -13.99 -9.38 -6.37
C HIS A 209 -14.32 -10.87 -6.65
N ALA A 210 -14.37 -11.28 -7.92
CA ALA A 210 -14.64 -12.68 -8.27
C ALA A 210 -13.51 -13.62 -7.81
N VAL A 211 -12.25 -13.19 -7.92
CA VAL A 211 -11.09 -13.94 -7.42
C VAL A 211 -11.07 -13.94 -5.88
N GLY A 212 -11.34 -12.80 -5.24
CA GLY A 212 -11.40 -12.69 -3.77
C GLY A 212 -12.46 -13.60 -3.13
N ARG A 213 -13.69 -13.66 -3.70
CA ARG A 213 -14.74 -14.58 -3.21
C ARG A 213 -14.35 -16.06 -3.34
N ARG A 214 -13.57 -16.42 -4.37
CA ARG A 214 -13.07 -17.80 -4.54
C ARG A 214 -12.00 -18.14 -3.49
N TRP A 215 -11.20 -17.17 -3.08
CA TRP A 215 -10.29 -17.33 -1.94
C TRP A 215 -11.05 -17.56 -0.63
N GLU A 216 -12.04 -16.72 -0.32
CA GLU A 216 -12.87 -16.87 0.90
C GLU A 216 -13.54 -18.25 1.00
N THR A 217 -13.95 -18.82 -0.13
CA THR A 217 -14.63 -20.12 -0.17
C THR A 217 -13.69 -21.32 -0.28
N SER A 218 -12.48 -21.15 -0.82
CA SER A 218 -11.54 -22.24 -1.12
C SER A 218 -10.28 -22.25 -0.26
N GLY A 219 -10.15 -21.30 0.67
CA GLY A 219 -8.95 -21.09 1.49
C GLY A 219 -7.76 -20.61 0.66
N ASP A 220 -6.54 -21.05 1.02
CA ASP A 220 -5.27 -20.60 0.43
C ASP A 220 -5.10 -20.89 -1.09
N ARG A 221 -6.05 -21.58 -1.74
CA ARG A 221 -5.97 -22.08 -3.13
C ARG A 221 -6.05 -21.01 -4.25
N TYR A 222 -6.00 -19.72 -3.93
CA TYR A 222 -6.07 -18.64 -4.93
C TYR A 222 -5.16 -17.45 -4.61
N VAL A 223 -4.30 -17.56 -3.60
CA VAL A 223 -3.44 -16.45 -3.16
C VAL A 223 -2.48 -16.01 -4.27
N GLU A 224 -1.91 -16.95 -5.03
CA GLU A 224 -1.11 -16.64 -6.22
C GLU A 224 -1.88 -15.91 -7.31
N VAL A 225 -3.16 -16.24 -7.51
CA VAL A 225 -4.01 -15.63 -8.54
C VAL A 225 -4.33 -14.20 -8.16
N GLU A 226 -4.68 -13.96 -6.88
CA GLU A 226 -4.93 -12.61 -6.36
C GLU A 226 -3.67 -11.73 -6.47
N HIS A 227 -2.50 -12.26 -6.08
CA HIS A 227 -1.24 -11.53 -6.18
C HIS A 227 -0.88 -11.20 -7.63
N LEU A 228 -0.97 -12.17 -8.54
CA LEU A 228 -0.69 -11.95 -9.96
C LEU A 228 -1.64 -10.90 -10.54
N LEU A 229 -2.94 -11.04 -10.30
CA LEU A 229 -3.94 -10.11 -10.82
C LEU A 229 -3.73 -8.69 -10.27
N SER A 230 -3.59 -8.55 -8.95
CA SER A 230 -3.36 -7.25 -8.30
C SER A 230 -2.07 -6.60 -8.79
N TRP A 231 -0.99 -7.37 -8.95
CA TRP A 231 0.29 -6.87 -9.48
C TRP A 231 0.15 -6.32 -10.91
N HIS A 232 -0.50 -7.05 -11.80
CA HIS A 232 -0.66 -6.62 -13.18
C HIS A 232 -1.63 -5.44 -13.33
N VAL A 233 -2.73 -5.43 -12.56
CA VAL A 233 -3.64 -4.27 -12.49
C VAL A 233 -2.86 -3.03 -12.05
N SER A 234 -2.13 -3.14 -10.94
CA SER A 234 -1.29 -2.07 -10.40
C SER A 234 -0.25 -1.56 -11.42
N THR A 235 0.38 -2.49 -12.14
CA THR A 235 1.37 -2.16 -13.17
C THR A 235 0.77 -1.39 -14.34
N VAL A 236 -0.41 -1.79 -14.82
CA VAL A 236 -1.09 -1.10 -15.93
C VAL A 236 -1.58 0.29 -15.51
N LEU A 237 -2.14 0.43 -14.30
CA LEU A 237 -2.59 1.73 -13.78
C LEU A 237 -1.42 2.71 -13.61
N ARG A 238 -0.29 2.25 -13.07
CA ARG A 238 0.93 3.08 -13.00
C ARG A 238 1.44 3.50 -14.37
N ARG A 239 1.40 2.62 -15.37
CA ARG A 239 1.80 2.96 -16.76
C ARG A 239 0.86 3.99 -17.39
N ALA A 240 -0.43 3.97 -17.03
CA ALA A 240 -1.39 4.98 -17.45
C ALA A 240 -1.23 6.33 -16.73
N THR A 241 -0.32 6.44 -15.76
CA THR A 241 0.04 7.70 -15.10
C THR A 241 1.35 8.23 -15.70
N PRO A 242 1.31 9.15 -16.68
CA PRO A 242 2.52 9.70 -17.28
C PRO A 242 3.39 10.40 -16.24
N ALA A 243 4.71 10.21 -16.35
CA ALA A 243 5.67 10.96 -15.56
C ALA A 243 5.64 12.43 -15.97
N VAL A 244 5.64 13.33 -14.98
CA VAL A 244 5.82 14.76 -15.26
C VAL A 244 7.24 14.97 -15.78
N PRO A 245 7.44 15.54 -16.97
CA PRO A 245 8.78 15.79 -17.50
C PRO A 245 9.59 16.68 -16.55
N PRO A 246 10.91 16.43 -16.39
CA PRO A 246 11.78 17.36 -15.69
C PRO A 246 11.69 18.75 -16.31
N GLY A 247 11.41 19.78 -15.50
CA GLY A 247 11.32 21.16 -15.97
C GLY A 247 9.97 21.56 -16.58
N ALA A 248 8.93 20.70 -16.52
CA ALA A 248 7.57 21.13 -16.80
C ALA A 248 7.21 22.32 -15.88
N PRO A 249 6.56 23.38 -16.41
CA PRO A 249 6.19 24.53 -15.60
C PRO A 249 5.35 24.06 -14.41
N ALA A 250 5.69 24.55 -13.22
CA ALA A 250 4.90 24.27 -12.04
C ALA A 250 3.48 24.80 -12.29
N THR A 251 2.49 23.91 -12.27
CA THR A 251 1.09 24.34 -12.30
C THR A 251 0.81 25.07 -11.00
N ASP A 252 0.28 26.30 -11.07
CA ASP A 252 -0.16 27.07 -9.89
C ASP A 252 -1.38 26.44 -9.18
N ALA A 253 -1.97 25.38 -9.76
CA ALA A 253 -3.07 24.66 -9.17
C ALA A 253 -2.62 23.82 -7.97
N ALA A 254 -3.32 23.96 -6.84
CA ALA A 254 -3.08 23.15 -5.66
C ALA A 254 -3.31 21.66 -5.98
N PRO A 255 -2.36 20.77 -5.63
CA PRO A 255 -2.47 19.36 -5.99
C PRO A 255 -3.58 18.65 -5.21
N LEU A 256 -4.02 17.51 -5.73
CA LEU A 256 -4.83 16.55 -4.97
C LEU A 256 -3.91 15.56 -4.25
N VAL A 257 -4.18 15.24 -2.99
CA VAL A 257 -3.43 14.23 -2.24
C VAL A 257 -4.25 12.94 -2.16
N LEU A 258 -3.62 11.80 -2.48
CA LEU A 258 -4.24 10.47 -2.42
C LEU A 258 -3.47 9.60 -1.42
N ALA A 259 -4.14 9.14 -0.36
CA ALA A 259 -3.50 8.35 0.70
C ALA A 259 -4.42 7.27 1.28
N CYS A 260 -3.88 6.08 1.50
CA CYS A 260 -4.50 5.10 2.37
C CYS A 260 -4.26 5.51 3.84
N VAL A 261 -5.30 5.36 4.67
CA VAL A 261 -5.21 5.60 6.12
C VAL A 261 -4.22 4.66 6.82
N PRO A 262 -3.77 4.95 8.05
CA PRO A 262 -2.90 4.04 8.79
C PRO A 262 -3.47 2.61 8.88
N GLY A 263 -2.62 1.62 8.62
CA GLY A 263 -2.96 0.20 8.59
C GLY A 263 -3.60 -0.28 7.27
N GLU A 264 -3.98 0.62 6.37
CA GLU A 264 -4.64 0.27 5.10
C GLU A 264 -3.62 -0.05 3.99
N GLN A 265 -3.78 -1.21 3.35
CA GLN A 265 -2.84 -1.74 2.34
C GLN A 265 -3.44 -1.84 0.94
N HIS A 266 -4.75 -1.64 0.77
CA HIS A 266 -5.45 -1.77 -0.50
C HIS A 266 -5.30 -0.50 -1.34
N THR A 267 -4.26 -0.43 -2.18
CA THR A 267 -3.91 0.76 -2.95
C THR A 267 -4.57 0.85 -4.32
N LEU A 268 -4.98 -0.29 -4.93
CA LEU A 268 -5.47 -0.33 -6.31
C LEU A 268 -6.58 0.71 -6.62
N PRO A 269 -7.56 0.95 -5.73
CA PRO A 269 -8.59 1.97 -5.98
C PRO A 269 -8.02 3.38 -6.07
N LEU A 270 -7.01 3.71 -5.26
CA LEU A 270 -6.29 4.99 -5.37
C LEU A 270 -5.39 5.05 -6.60
N GLU A 271 -4.80 3.92 -7.03
CA GLU A 271 -4.02 3.86 -8.27
C GLU A 271 -4.90 4.10 -9.50
N ALA A 272 -6.12 3.55 -9.49
CA ALA A 272 -7.11 3.75 -10.55
C ALA A 272 -7.58 5.22 -10.59
N LEU A 273 -7.87 5.79 -9.41
CA LEU A 273 -8.20 7.20 -9.30
C LEU A 273 -7.05 8.10 -9.79
N ASN A 274 -5.82 7.79 -9.39
CA ASN A 274 -4.64 8.53 -9.81
C ASN A 274 -4.46 8.50 -11.33
N ALA A 275 -4.57 7.33 -11.94
CA ALA A 275 -4.45 7.16 -13.39
C ALA A 275 -5.57 7.90 -14.14
N ALA A 276 -6.83 7.78 -13.69
CA ALA A 276 -7.96 8.46 -14.33
C ALA A 276 -7.93 10.01 -14.16
N LEU A 277 -7.35 10.51 -13.07
CA LEU A 277 -7.07 11.95 -12.90
C LEU A 277 -5.92 12.40 -13.80
N ALA A 278 -4.89 11.57 -13.97
CA ALA A 278 -3.78 11.86 -14.86
C ALA A 278 -4.22 11.92 -16.34
N GLU A 279 -5.14 11.05 -16.78
CA GLU A 279 -5.80 11.14 -18.10
C GLU A 279 -6.48 12.49 -18.34
N ARG A 280 -6.91 13.18 -17.26
CA ARG A 280 -7.57 14.49 -17.29
C ARG A 280 -6.61 15.65 -17.05
N GLY A 281 -5.30 15.39 -16.91
CA GLY A 281 -4.29 16.41 -16.63
C GLY A 281 -4.33 16.97 -15.20
N THR A 282 -5.04 16.33 -14.27
CA THR A 282 -5.14 16.80 -12.89
C THR A 282 -3.90 16.40 -12.09
N ALA A 283 -3.24 17.37 -11.48
CA ALA A 283 -2.05 17.14 -10.68
C ALA A 283 -2.37 16.42 -9.35
N THR A 284 -1.80 15.24 -9.17
CA THR A 284 -1.96 14.42 -7.97
C THR A 284 -0.63 14.20 -7.24
N ARG A 285 -0.72 13.93 -5.93
CA ARG A 285 0.37 13.44 -5.08
C ARG A 285 -0.13 12.18 -4.37
N MET A 286 0.29 11.03 -4.89
CA MET A 286 -0.08 9.73 -4.35
C MET A 286 0.95 9.25 -3.33
N PHE A 287 0.52 9.01 -2.09
CA PHE A 287 1.37 8.51 -1.00
C PHE A 287 1.26 7.00 -0.76
N GLY A 288 0.29 6.34 -1.40
CA GLY A 288 0.15 4.88 -1.35
C GLY A 288 -0.43 4.37 -0.03
N ALA A 289 -0.01 3.16 0.35
CA ALA A 289 -0.49 2.41 1.51
C ALA A 289 0.00 2.97 2.85
N ASP A 290 -0.76 2.70 3.91
CA ASP A 290 -0.33 2.77 5.31
C ASP A 290 0.39 4.07 5.68
N VAL A 291 -0.22 5.20 5.31
CA VAL A 291 0.37 6.51 5.55
C VAL A 291 0.15 6.88 7.00
N PRO A 292 1.22 7.06 7.82
CA PRO A 292 1.06 7.47 9.22
C PRO A 292 0.34 8.81 9.34
N ALA A 293 -0.52 8.96 10.35
CA ALA A 293 -1.33 10.15 10.56
C ALA A 293 -0.49 11.44 10.62
N GLU A 294 0.63 11.41 11.34
CA GLU A 294 1.56 12.54 11.45
C GLU A 294 2.21 12.90 10.12
N ALA A 295 2.60 11.89 9.32
CA ALA A 295 3.19 12.10 8.01
C ALA A 295 2.17 12.73 7.04
N LEU A 296 0.94 12.21 7.03
CA LEU A 296 -0.15 12.74 6.22
C LEU A 296 -0.46 14.20 6.57
N THR A 297 -0.68 14.49 7.85
CA THR A 297 -1.03 15.85 8.32
C THR A 297 0.08 16.84 8.04
N SER A 298 1.34 16.45 8.23
CA SER A 298 2.49 17.27 7.91
C SER A 298 2.62 17.52 6.39
N ALA A 299 2.32 16.53 5.56
CA ALA A 299 2.30 16.68 4.11
C ALA A 299 1.17 17.60 3.62
N VAL A 300 -0.03 17.49 4.19
CA VAL A 300 -1.18 18.37 3.87
C VAL A 300 -0.82 19.83 4.18
N ARG A 301 -0.24 20.11 5.34
CA ARG A 301 0.18 21.47 5.71
C ARG A 301 1.27 22.04 4.78
N ARG A 302 2.16 21.18 4.28
CA ARG A 302 3.25 21.57 3.37
C ARG A 302 2.78 21.80 1.94
N LEU A 303 1.87 20.97 1.46
CA LEU A 303 1.40 20.99 0.07
C LEU A 303 0.23 21.94 -0.16
N GLY A 304 -0.55 22.24 0.88
CA GLY A 304 -1.77 23.03 0.79
C GLY A 304 -2.74 22.53 -0.30
N PRO A 305 -3.13 21.24 -0.29
CA PRO A 305 -3.85 20.61 -1.39
C PRO A 305 -5.30 21.06 -1.51
N ALA A 306 -5.85 21.10 -2.72
CA ALA A 306 -7.27 21.43 -2.92
C ALA A 306 -8.21 20.35 -2.32
N ALA A 307 -7.81 19.07 -2.42
CA ALA A 307 -8.51 17.97 -1.79
C ALA A 307 -7.56 16.89 -1.28
N VAL A 308 -8.03 16.13 -0.28
CA VAL A 308 -7.37 14.94 0.24
C VAL A 308 -8.33 13.76 0.16
N VAL A 309 -7.94 12.72 -0.58
CA VAL A 309 -8.68 11.46 -0.68
C VAL A 309 -8.09 10.46 0.31
N LEU A 310 -8.92 10.02 1.26
CA LEU A 310 -8.56 9.03 2.28
C LEU A 310 -9.22 7.69 1.98
N TRP A 311 -8.41 6.71 1.60
CA TRP A 311 -8.89 5.36 1.33
C TRP A 311 -8.91 4.48 2.57
N SER A 312 -10.03 3.77 2.78
CA SER A 312 -10.15 2.68 3.74
C SER A 312 -11.04 1.56 3.19
N GLN A 313 -10.49 0.34 3.10
CA GLN A 313 -11.18 -0.88 2.72
C GLN A 313 -11.96 -1.44 3.91
N ALA A 314 -11.35 -1.48 5.09
CA ALA A 314 -11.98 -2.01 6.29
C ALA A 314 -12.52 -0.91 7.21
N ARG A 315 -13.54 -1.23 8.01
CA ARG A 315 -14.05 -0.33 9.05
C ARG A 315 -13.04 -0.09 10.16
N SER A 316 -12.20 -1.08 10.45
CA SER A 316 -11.18 -1.01 11.51
C SER A 316 -10.09 0.03 11.23
N THR A 317 -9.81 0.32 9.97
CA THR A 317 -8.82 1.31 9.53
C THR A 317 -9.43 2.70 9.30
N ALA A 318 -10.76 2.81 9.19
CA ALA A 318 -11.48 4.05 8.89
C ALA A 318 -11.52 5.03 10.08
N SER A 319 -10.43 5.78 10.26
CA SER A 319 -10.28 6.75 11.35
C SER A 319 -10.98 8.08 11.05
N HIS A 320 -12.17 8.28 11.62
CA HIS A 320 -12.91 9.54 11.52
C HIS A 320 -12.20 10.72 12.21
N PRO A 321 -11.55 10.56 13.39
CA PRO A 321 -10.79 11.66 13.99
C PRO A 321 -9.66 12.15 13.08
N LEU A 322 -8.98 11.25 12.37
CA LEU A 322 -7.96 11.63 11.39
C LEU A 322 -8.58 12.43 10.24
N ALA A 323 -9.69 11.95 9.67
CA ALA A 323 -10.37 12.64 8.58
C ALA A 323 -10.83 14.05 8.99
N GLN A 324 -11.43 14.20 10.17
CA GLN A 324 -11.84 15.48 10.73
C GLN A 324 -10.65 16.41 10.96
N TYR A 325 -9.54 15.89 11.48
CA TYR A 325 -8.33 16.68 11.68
C TYR A 325 -7.72 17.18 10.35
N VAL A 326 -7.74 16.33 9.31
CA VAL A 326 -7.31 16.73 7.96
C VAL A 326 -8.24 17.80 7.39
N ALA A 327 -9.57 17.64 7.53
CA ALA A 327 -10.54 18.63 7.06
C ALA A 327 -10.42 19.99 7.78
N ALA A 328 -10.05 19.97 9.07
CA ALA A 328 -9.82 21.17 9.86
C ALA A 328 -8.41 21.78 9.68
N SER A 329 -7.56 21.16 8.84
CA SER A 329 -6.21 21.69 8.60
C SER A 329 -6.29 22.92 7.70
N GLU A 330 -5.74 24.03 8.18
CA GLU A 330 -5.75 25.30 7.46
C GLU A 330 -4.33 25.72 7.05
N TRP A 331 -4.20 26.34 5.87
CA TRP A 331 -2.98 27.03 5.43
C TRP A 331 -3.33 28.34 4.73
N GLY A 332 -2.31 29.18 4.51
CA GLY A 332 -2.46 30.50 3.92
C GLY A 332 -2.47 31.64 4.93
N VAL A 333 -2.54 32.87 4.42
CA VAL A 333 -2.52 34.09 5.24
C VAL A 333 -3.86 34.32 5.94
N ARG A 334 -3.85 35.06 7.05
CA ARG A 334 -5.07 35.43 7.78
C ARG A 334 -6.02 36.19 6.84
N GLY A 335 -7.26 35.71 6.69
CA GLY A 335 -8.27 36.26 5.76
C GLY A 335 -8.36 35.55 4.40
N ALA A 336 -7.40 34.68 4.06
CA ALA A 336 -7.43 33.85 2.84
C ALA A 336 -7.05 32.39 3.16
N ARG A 337 -7.40 31.93 4.36
CA ARG A 337 -7.11 30.56 4.79
C ARG A 337 -7.93 29.58 3.96
N ARG A 338 -7.28 28.50 3.56
CA ARG A 338 -7.90 27.39 2.83
C ARG A 338 -7.78 26.12 3.64
N ASN A 339 -8.81 25.29 3.52
CA ASN A 339 -8.86 23.94 4.03
C ASN A 339 -9.02 22.96 2.84
N PRO A 340 -8.62 21.70 3.00
CA PRO A 340 -8.80 20.72 1.95
C PRO A 340 -10.23 20.21 1.97
N VAL A 341 -10.80 20.00 0.78
CA VAL A 341 -11.97 19.13 0.68
C VAL A 341 -11.54 17.70 0.99
N VAL A 342 -12.16 17.05 1.98
CA VAL A 342 -11.86 15.66 2.31
C VAL A 342 -12.84 14.72 1.62
N VAL A 343 -12.29 13.76 0.88
CA VAL A 343 -13.04 12.71 0.19
C VAL A 343 -12.74 11.37 0.84
N LEU A 344 -13.75 10.72 1.37
CA LEU A 344 -13.66 9.42 2.03
C LEU A 344 -13.94 8.31 1.01
N GLY A 345 -12.88 7.64 0.57
CA GLY A 345 -12.93 6.56 -0.40
C GLY A 345 -12.97 5.19 0.26
N GLY A 346 -13.84 4.31 -0.25
CA GLY A 346 -13.85 2.89 0.08
C GLY A 346 -14.91 2.46 1.10
N PRO A 347 -15.15 1.15 1.21
CA PRO A 347 -16.24 0.59 2.00
C PRO A 347 -16.04 0.75 3.52
N GLY A 348 -14.83 1.01 3.99
CA GLY A 348 -14.53 1.20 5.42
C GLY A 348 -15.30 2.35 6.06
N TRP A 349 -15.70 3.35 5.26
CA TRP A 349 -16.45 4.53 5.70
C TRP A 349 -17.98 4.34 5.70
N ALA A 350 -18.48 3.15 5.39
CA ALA A 350 -19.91 2.90 5.30
C ALA A 350 -20.64 3.08 6.65
N GLY A 351 -21.86 3.64 6.64
CA GLY A 351 -22.77 3.62 7.79
C GLY A 351 -22.46 4.59 8.94
N GLN A 352 -21.52 5.52 8.79
CA GLN A 352 -21.29 6.62 9.74
C GLN A 352 -21.46 7.96 9.01
N ARG A 353 -22.07 8.96 9.67
CA ARG A 353 -22.28 10.29 9.07
C ARG A 353 -20.93 10.99 8.93
N ALA A 354 -20.48 11.18 7.69
CA ALA A 354 -19.21 11.82 7.35
C ALA A 354 -19.25 13.36 7.44
N GLY A 355 -20.13 13.96 8.24
CA GLY A 355 -20.27 15.42 8.32
C GLY A 355 -20.39 16.07 6.92
N GLN A 356 -19.57 17.09 6.66
CA GLN A 356 -19.45 17.78 5.36
C GLN A 356 -18.48 17.10 4.36
N MET A 357 -17.88 15.94 4.71
CA MET A 357 -16.91 15.26 3.87
C MET A 357 -17.61 14.45 2.77
N LEU A 358 -17.03 14.44 1.57
CA LEU A 358 -17.58 13.75 0.42
C LEU A 358 -17.33 12.24 0.53
N ARG A 359 -18.29 11.44 0.08
CA ARG A 359 -18.17 9.97 0.10
C ARG A 359 -18.70 9.38 -1.21
N PRO A 360 -17.89 9.39 -2.28
CA PRO A 360 -18.30 8.83 -3.56
C PRO A 360 -18.51 7.32 -3.47
N ALA A 361 -19.53 6.81 -4.15
CA ALA A 361 -19.83 5.39 -4.22
C ALA A 361 -18.90 4.61 -5.18
N GLY A 362 -18.26 5.31 -6.12
CA GLY A 362 -17.40 4.70 -7.15
C GLY A 362 -16.38 5.68 -7.73
N LEU A 363 -15.59 5.21 -8.70
CA LEU A 363 -14.52 5.99 -9.32
C LEU A 363 -15.10 7.15 -10.14
N GLY A 364 -16.16 6.91 -10.94
CA GLY A 364 -16.81 7.94 -11.73
C GLY A 364 -17.34 9.11 -10.91
N GLU A 365 -17.94 8.83 -9.74
CA GLU A 365 -18.41 9.87 -8.81
C GLU A 365 -17.26 10.61 -8.15
N ALA A 366 -16.20 9.89 -7.73
CA ALA A 366 -15.00 10.52 -7.18
C ALA A 366 -14.34 11.48 -8.19
N LEU A 367 -14.27 11.09 -9.46
CA LEU A 367 -13.73 11.93 -10.53
C LEU A 367 -14.55 13.21 -10.74
N ARG A 368 -15.88 13.11 -10.76
CA ARG A 368 -16.75 14.29 -10.87
C ARG A 368 -16.55 15.25 -9.69
N ALA A 369 -16.61 14.73 -8.46
CA ALA A 369 -16.43 15.52 -7.26
C ALA A 369 -15.08 16.24 -7.22
N LEU A 370 -13.98 15.53 -7.54
CA LEU A 370 -12.64 16.11 -7.52
C LEU A 370 -12.41 17.12 -8.65
N THR A 371 -13.04 16.91 -9.81
CA THR A 371 -12.97 17.87 -10.93
C THR A 371 -13.70 19.17 -10.56
N ALA A 372 -14.87 19.08 -9.92
CA ALA A 372 -15.60 20.26 -9.41
C ALA A 372 -14.76 21.05 -8.41
N VAL A 373 -14.09 20.36 -7.46
CA VAL A 373 -13.18 21.00 -6.50
C VAL A 373 -12.02 21.72 -7.20
N CYS A 374 -11.43 21.12 -8.24
CA CYS A 374 -10.36 21.76 -9.01
C CYS A 374 -10.86 22.97 -9.82
N GLY A 375 -12.13 22.96 -10.26
CA GLY A 375 -12.80 24.06 -10.96
C GLY A 375 -13.29 25.19 -10.05
N GLY A 376 -13.22 25.03 -8.72
CA GLY A 376 -13.74 26.00 -7.75
C GLY A 376 -15.26 25.94 -7.56
N GLU A 377 -15.91 24.88 -8.02
CA GLU A 377 -17.34 24.64 -7.84
C GLU A 377 -17.59 23.90 -6.52
N ASP A 378 -18.75 24.12 -5.90
CA ASP A 378 -19.15 23.40 -4.69
C ASP A 378 -19.55 21.96 -5.04
N PRO A 379 -18.76 20.95 -4.62
CA PRO A 379 -19.00 19.55 -4.97
C PRO A 379 -20.26 18.96 -4.32
N SER A 380 -20.91 19.66 -3.37
CA SER A 380 -22.13 19.21 -2.70
C SER A 380 -23.42 19.47 -3.49
N ARG A 381 -23.33 20.18 -4.63
CA ARG A 381 -24.48 20.56 -5.48
C ARG A 381 -24.68 19.66 -6.71
N THR A 382 -23.87 18.62 -6.89
CA THR A 382 -23.90 17.69 -8.03
C THR A 382 -24.09 16.27 -7.54
#